data_AF-A0A662RWX0-F1
#
_entry.id   AF-A0A662RWX0-F1
#
_cell.length_a   1.000
_cell.length_b   1.000
_cell.length_c   1.000
_cell.angle_alpha   90.00
_cell.angle_beta   90.00
_cell.angle_gamma   90.00
#
_symmetry.space_group_name_H-M   'P 1'
#
loop_
_entity.id
_entity.type
_entity.pdbx_description
1 polymer ?
#
loop_
_entity_poly.entity_id
_entity_poly.type
_entity_poly.pdbx_seq_one_letter_code
_entity_poly.pdbx_strand_id
1 'polypeptide(L)'
;MRRMTEKMLLRELAFKLPETVKELADCGEKEEVIENLAQSIMEDLRYVYSDNLRYIDDNILREIHRDFIEYMKRSQIIMKSASSEIIKTEIKHGFIREHLMFSSKLRMSGCVDKMIEIDNEEKVPCIIRTGKSPEMGVWASDRASLAAYAFLIEESYNITVSRGFVEYIRDASFRATVIRRKDRAVALHALKRVRAIKSGKFPEKGDHAPCHLCIFSEHCNVKGETLLSKLLRL
;
A
#
# COMPACT_ATOMS: atom_id res chain seq x y z
N MET A 1 -10.64 11.20 -12.81
CA MET A 1 -9.70 12.10 -12.10
C MET A 1 -9.98 12.18 -10.60
N ARG A 2 -11.21 12.50 -10.13
CA ARG A 2 -11.56 12.53 -8.68
C ARG A 2 -11.07 11.33 -7.85
N ARG A 3 -11.36 10.09 -8.31
CA ARG A 3 -10.87 8.85 -7.64
C ARG A 3 -9.34 8.72 -7.58
N MET A 4 -8.61 9.35 -8.49
CA MET A 4 -7.15 9.33 -8.50
C MET A 4 -6.61 10.29 -7.43
N THR A 5 -7.13 11.52 -7.40
CA THR A 5 -6.81 12.53 -6.39
C THR A 5 -7.12 12.03 -4.98
N GLU A 6 -8.26 11.35 -4.80
CA GLU A 6 -8.63 10.75 -3.52
C GLU A 6 -7.61 9.70 -3.04
N LYS A 7 -7.06 8.88 -3.96
CA LYS A 7 -6.01 7.92 -3.62
C LYS A 7 -4.71 8.63 -3.22
N MET A 8 -4.37 9.74 -3.87
CA MET A 8 -3.19 10.53 -3.51
C MET A 8 -3.37 11.13 -2.10
N LEU A 9 -4.53 11.71 -1.81
CA LEU A 9 -4.89 12.22 -0.48
C LEU A 9 -4.76 11.18 0.62
N LEU A 10 -5.36 10.00 0.41
CA LEU A 10 -5.29 8.92 1.39
C LEU A 10 -3.86 8.40 1.57
N ARG A 11 -3.02 8.45 0.54
CA ARG A 11 -1.62 8.03 0.65
C ARG A 11 -0.80 9.07 1.43
N GLU A 12 -0.95 10.36 1.15
CA GLU A 12 -0.28 11.42 1.90
C GLU A 12 -0.76 11.48 3.36
N LEU A 13 -2.05 11.23 3.61
CA LEU A 13 -2.59 11.08 4.95
C LEU A 13 -1.82 10.06 5.77
N ALA A 14 -1.60 8.87 5.20
CA ALA A 14 -0.87 7.79 5.86
C ALA A 14 0.51 8.21 6.34
N PHE A 15 1.23 9.01 5.55
CA PHE A 15 2.57 9.49 5.89
C PHE A 15 2.56 10.52 7.01
N LYS A 16 1.53 11.37 7.09
CA LYS A 16 1.42 12.42 8.11
C LYS A 16 0.75 11.97 9.41
N LEU A 17 0.03 10.85 9.41
CA LEU A 17 -0.69 10.33 10.58
C LEU A 17 0.16 10.26 11.87
N PRO A 18 1.42 9.78 11.86
CA PRO A 18 2.23 9.74 13.09
C PRO A 18 2.48 11.11 13.71
N GLU A 19 2.86 12.10 12.88
CA GLU A 19 3.11 13.47 13.33
C GLU A 19 1.82 14.12 13.86
N THR A 20 0.71 13.96 13.14
CA THR A 20 -0.60 14.46 13.57
C THR A 20 -1.07 13.84 14.89
N VAL A 21 -0.91 12.53 15.06
CA VAL A 21 -1.31 11.84 16.30
C VAL A 21 -0.47 12.34 17.48
N LYS A 22 0.83 12.60 17.26
CA LYS A 22 1.70 13.19 18.27
C LYS A 22 1.25 14.60 18.63
N GLU A 23 0.99 15.46 17.63
CA GLU A 23 0.48 16.81 17.83
C GLU A 23 -0.84 16.83 18.62
N LEU A 24 -1.80 15.95 18.26
CA LEU A 24 -3.08 15.87 18.95
C LEU A 24 -2.93 15.51 20.43
N ALA A 25 -1.96 14.67 20.77
CA ALA A 25 -1.68 14.33 22.16
C ALA A 25 -1.17 15.53 22.97
N ASP A 26 -0.54 16.51 22.30
CA ASP A 26 0.03 17.71 22.91
C ASP A 26 -0.98 18.86 23.02
N CYS A 27 -1.80 19.12 21.99
CA CYS A 27 -2.71 20.28 21.92
C CYS A 27 -4.17 20.00 22.33
N GLY A 28 -4.66 18.75 22.22
CA GLY A 28 -6.02 18.35 22.61
C GLY A 28 -7.17 18.84 21.71
N GLU A 29 -6.93 19.79 20.79
CA GLU A 29 -7.95 20.36 19.90
C GLU A 29 -8.11 19.55 18.60
N LYS A 30 -9.15 18.72 18.52
CA LYS A 30 -9.33 17.74 17.43
C LYS A 30 -9.69 18.38 16.08
N GLU A 31 -10.61 19.34 16.09
CA GLU A 31 -11.13 19.95 14.88
C GLU A 31 -10.07 20.77 14.15
N GLU A 32 -9.31 21.58 14.87
CA GLU A 32 -8.22 22.39 14.31
C GLU A 32 -7.12 21.51 13.70
N VAL A 33 -6.71 20.44 14.41
CA VAL A 33 -5.71 19.48 13.91
C VAL A 33 -6.15 18.81 12.60
N ILE A 34 -7.44 18.45 12.47
CA ILE A 34 -7.96 17.86 11.22
C ILE A 34 -7.90 18.86 10.07
N GLU A 35 -8.28 20.12 10.32
CA GLU A 35 -8.29 21.15 9.28
C GLU A 35 -6.88 21.53 8.84
N ASN A 36 -5.96 21.70 9.78
CA ASN A 36 -4.55 21.96 9.50
C ASN A 36 -3.89 20.80 8.73
N LEU A 37 -4.19 19.54 9.12
CA LEU A 37 -3.72 18.36 8.39
C LEU A 37 -4.26 18.32 6.96
N ALA A 38 -5.56 18.56 6.77
CA ALA A 38 -6.18 18.56 5.45
C ALA A 38 -5.52 19.60 4.52
N GLN A 39 -5.31 20.81 5.05
CA GLN A 39 -4.67 21.91 4.34
C GLN A 39 -3.23 21.56 3.96
N SER A 40 -2.44 21.06 4.92
CA SER A 40 -1.05 20.65 4.69
C SER A 40 -0.93 19.57 3.61
N ILE A 41 -1.83 18.57 3.62
CA ILE A 41 -1.86 17.53 2.57
C ILE A 41 -2.18 18.14 1.20
N MET A 42 -3.15 19.06 1.12
CA MET A 42 -3.52 19.70 -0.14
C MET A 42 -2.36 20.51 -0.74
N GLU A 43 -1.57 21.16 0.10
CA GLU A 43 -0.38 21.89 -0.30
C GLU A 43 0.68 20.93 -0.85
N ASP A 44 1.02 19.87 -0.10
CA ASP A 44 1.99 18.85 -0.54
C ASP A 44 1.59 18.22 -1.87
N LEU A 45 0.29 17.95 -2.06
CA LEU A 45 -0.22 17.36 -3.28
C LEU A 45 0.13 18.18 -4.54
N ARG A 46 0.07 19.52 -4.43
CA ARG A 46 0.37 20.43 -5.55
C ARG A 46 1.83 20.35 -5.97
N TYR A 47 2.74 20.08 -5.04
CA TYR A 47 4.16 19.94 -5.32
C TYR A 47 4.53 18.54 -5.78
N VAL A 48 4.07 17.51 -5.05
CA VAL A 48 4.46 16.11 -5.28
C VAL A 48 3.79 15.53 -6.53
N TYR A 49 2.56 15.95 -6.83
CA TYR A 49 1.75 15.40 -7.93
C TYR A 49 1.34 16.46 -8.95
N SER A 50 2.18 17.47 -9.15
CA SER A 50 1.92 18.61 -10.05
C SER A 50 1.43 18.19 -11.44
N ASP A 51 2.07 17.19 -12.05
CA ASP A 51 1.69 16.64 -13.36
C ASP A 51 0.29 16.00 -13.35
N ASN A 52 -0.07 15.32 -12.26
CA ASN A 52 -1.38 14.67 -12.12
C ASN A 52 -2.52 15.67 -11.86
N LEU A 53 -2.20 16.82 -11.27
CA LEU A 53 -3.18 17.85 -10.88
C LEU A 53 -3.30 18.99 -11.89
N ARG A 54 -2.39 19.07 -12.88
CA ARG A 54 -2.33 20.13 -13.90
C ARG A 54 -3.65 20.46 -14.59
N TYR A 55 -4.53 19.48 -14.76
CA TYR A 55 -5.79 19.60 -15.49
C TYR A 55 -7.04 19.60 -14.58
N ILE A 56 -6.86 19.72 -13.27
CA ILE A 56 -7.98 19.70 -12.32
C ILE A 56 -8.39 21.13 -11.99
N ASP A 57 -9.68 21.42 -12.17
CA ASP A 57 -10.28 22.70 -11.82
C ASP A 57 -10.23 22.97 -10.30
N ASP A 58 -9.96 24.21 -9.93
CA ASP A 58 -9.84 24.62 -8.52
C ASP A 58 -11.13 24.45 -7.71
N ASN A 59 -12.32 24.51 -8.34
CA ASN A 59 -13.57 24.24 -7.64
C ASN A 59 -13.70 22.76 -7.29
N ILE A 60 -13.24 21.87 -8.19
CA ILE A 60 -13.20 20.42 -7.93
C ILE A 60 -12.22 20.12 -6.80
N LEU A 61 -11.05 20.77 -6.76
CA LEU A 61 -10.10 20.61 -5.67
C LEU A 61 -10.69 21.06 -4.32
N ARG A 62 -11.46 22.15 -4.30
CA ARG A 62 -12.18 22.61 -3.09
C ARG A 62 -13.26 21.64 -2.63
N GLU A 63 -14.02 21.04 -3.55
CA GLU A 63 -15.00 19.99 -3.21
C GLU A 63 -14.30 18.77 -2.61
N ILE A 64 -13.23 18.30 -3.25
CA ILE A 64 -12.44 17.16 -2.78
C ILE A 64 -11.85 17.44 -1.38
N HIS A 65 -11.33 18.65 -1.14
CA HIS A 65 -10.79 19.04 0.16
C HIS A 65 -11.86 18.95 1.26
N ARG A 66 -13.07 19.47 0.99
CA ARG A 66 -14.20 19.41 1.93
C ARG A 66 -14.60 17.96 2.23
N ASP A 67 -14.74 17.14 1.19
CA ASP A 67 -15.08 15.72 1.34
C ASP A 67 -14.01 14.97 2.15
N PHE A 68 -12.75 15.36 1.98
CA PHE A 68 -11.63 14.73 2.67
C PHE A 68 -11.61 15.05 4.17
N ILE A 69 -11.91 16.30 4.55
CA ILE A 69 -12.13 16.68 5.96
C ILE A 69 -13.28 15.87 6.55
N GLU A 70 -14.42 15.83 5.87
CA GLU A 70 -15.60 15.09 6.33
C GLU A 70 -15.31 13.60 6.47
N TYR A 71 -14.55 13.03 5.53
CA TYR A 71 -14.06 11.66 5.61
C TYR A 71 -13.21 11.43 6.87
N MET A 72 -12.25 12.30 7.18
CA MET A 72 -11.40 12.14 8.36
C MET A 72 -12.21 12.20 9.66
N LYS A 73 -13.18 13.12 9.73
CA LYS A 73 -14.13 13.24 10.85
C LYS A 73 -14.97 11.96 11.01
N ARG A 74 -15.64 11.51 9.94
CA ARG A 74 -16.54 10.34 9.97
C ARG A 74 -15.82 9.01 10.19
N SER A 75 -14.65 8.82 9.59
CA SER A 75 -13.86 7.59 9.74
C SER A 75 -13.23 7.49 11.13
N GLN A 76 -13.11 8.61 11.84
CA GLN A 76 -12.37 8.77 13.09
C GLN A 76 -10.92 8.30 12.95
N ILE A 77 -10.31 8.55 11.78
CA ILE A 77 -9.01 7.96 11.45
C ILE A 77 -7.93 8.36 12.44
N ILE A 78 -7.83 9.64 12.82
CA ILE A 78 -6.81 10.11 13.77
C ILE A 78 -6.94 9.40 15.13
N MET A 79 -8.16 9.23 15.63
CA MET A 79 -8.41 8.54 16.91
C MET A 79 -8.07 7.04 16.84
N LYS A 80 -8.44 6.39 15.74
CA LYS A 80 -8.10 4.97 15.51
C LYS A 80 -6.60 4.77 15.34
N SER A 81 -5.93 5.70 14.65
CA SER A 81 -4.48 5.77 14.50
C SER A 81 -3.78 5.90 15.85
N ALA A 82 -4.27 6.76 16.74
CA ALA A 82 -3.70 6.94 18.09
C ALA A 82 -3.69 5.65 18.92
N SER A 83 -4.64 4.75 18.68
CA SER A 83 -4.72 3.45 19.37
C SER A 83 -3.90 2.35 18.69
N SER A 84 -3.43 2.57 17.45
CA SER A 84 -2.72 1.59 16.64
C SER A 84 -1.28 1.37 17.10
N GLU A 85 -0.88 0.11 17.24
CA GLU A 85 0.50 -0.27 17.52
C GLU A 85 1.47 0.21 16.43
N ILE A 86 1.01 0.24 15.17
CA ILE A 86 1.84 0.65 14.02
C ILE A 86 2.21 2.11 14.16
N ILE A 87 1.23 2.97 14.39
CA ILE A 87 1.43 4.42 14.50
C ILE A 87 2.25 4.75 15.75
N LYS A 88 2.02 4.06 16.87
CA LYS A 88 2.87 4.20 18.08
C LYS A 88 4.33 3.83 17.79
N THR A 89 4.55 2.76 17.04
CA THR A 89 5.88 2.34 16.62
C THR A 89 6.52 3.40 15.72
N GLU A 90 5.78 3.93 14.74
CA GLU A 90 6.23 5.00 13.85
C GLU A 90 6.57 6.30 14.59
N ILE A 91 5.77 6.70 15.59
CA ILE A 91 6.06 7.87 16.44
C ILE A 91 7.35 7.66 17.23
N LYS A 92 7.55 6.46 17.79
CA LYS A 92 8.70 6.16 18.65
C LYS A 92 10.00 6.03 17.86
N HIS A 93 9.95 5.39 16.69
CA HIS A 93 11.13 4.96 15.95
C HIS A 93 11.33 5.70 14.61
N GLY A 94 10.34 6.44 14.15
CA GLY A 94 10.32 7.00 12.80
C GLY A 94 10.18 5.93 11.72
N PHE A 95 10.21 6.37 10.47
CA PHE A 95 10.25 5.50 9.30
C PHE A 95 10.93 6.19 8.12
N ILE A 96 11.46 5.39 7.21
CA ILE A 96 11.96 5.86 5.91
C ILE A 96 10.82 5.73 4.89
N ARG A 97 10.42 6.87 4.31
CA ARG A 97 9.39 6.94 3.26
C ARG A 97 9.95 6.46 1.93
N GLU A 98 9.16 5.65 1.21
CA GLU A 98 9.39 5.27 -0.19
C GLU A 98 10.81 4.74 -0.45
N HIS A 99 11.22 3.78 0.37
CA HIS A 99 12.57 3.25 0.33
C HIS A 99 12.74 2.24 -0.82
N LEU A 100 13.53 2.64 -1.82
CA LEU A 100 13.85 1.81 -2.99
C LEU A 100 14.96 0.82 -2.66
N MET A 101 14.71 -0.46 -2.91
CA MET A 101 15.67 -1.54 -2.73
C MET A 101 15.78 -2.39 -3.99
N PHE A 102 16.95 -3.00 -4.17
CA PHE A 102 17.23 -3.92 -5.26
C PHE A 102 18.00 -5.14 -4.75
N SER A 103 17.53 -6.31 -5.17
CA SER A 103 18.20 -7.59 -4.98
C SER A 103 18.78 -8.05 -6.30
N SER A 104 20.10 -8.18 -6.35
CA SER A 104 20.81 -8.72 -7.51
C SER A 104 20.59 -10.23 -7.63
N LYS A 105 20.56 -10.93 -6.49
CA LYS A 105 20.36 -12.38 -6.39
C LYS A 105 18.99 -12.81 -6.88
N LEU A 106 17.94 -12.08 -6.48
CA LEU A 106 16.56 -12.33 -6.90
C LEU A 106 16.20 -11.54 -8.16
N ARG A 107 17.06 -10.66 -8.67
CA ARG A 107 16.75 -9.76 -9.80
C ARG A 107 15.37 -9.11 -9.62
N MET A 108 15.16 -8.58 -8.42
CA MET A 108 13.89 -8.01 -7.97
C MET A 108 14.18 -6.64 -7.37
N SER A 109 13.38 -5.64 -7.71
CA SER A 109 13.36 -4.34 -7.06
C SER A 109 11.99 -4.07 -6.46
N GLY A 110 11.94 -3.15 -5.51
CA GLY A 110 10.70 -2.68 -4.92
C GLY A 110 10.92 -1.40 -4.14
N CYS A 111 9.88 -0.59 -4.04
CA CYS A 111 9.84 0.62 -3.22
C CYS A 111 8.80 0.39 -2.12
N VAL A 112 9.26 0.17 -0.88
CA VAL A 112 8.35 -0.01 0.25
C VAL A 112 7.82 1.35 0.68
N ASP A 113 6.51 1.45 0.95
CA ASP A 113 5.89 2.74 1.30
C ASP A 113 6.51 3.34 2.56
N LYS A 114 6.61 2.55 3.63
CA LYS A 114 7.31 2.91 4.85
C LYS A 114 8.20 1.76 5.31
N MET A 115 9.44 2.06 5.69
CA MET A 115 10.32 1.12 6.40
C MET A 115 10.61 1.65 7.79
N ILE A 116 10.12 0.96 8.82
CA ILE A 116 10.28 1.35 10.21
C ILE A 116 11.56 0.70 10.75
N GLU A 117 12.45 1.48 11.35
CA GLU A 117 13.72 0.99 11.92
C GLU A 117 13.65 1.00 13.44
N ILE A 118 13.52 -0.19 14.04
CA ILE A 118 13.37 -0.35 15.50
C ILE A 118 14.73 -0.68 16.09
N ASP A 119 15.25 0.26 16.88
CA ASP A 119 16.47 0.13 17.69
C ASP A 119 17.70 -0.40 16.90
N ASN A 120 17.75 -0.11 15.59
CA ASN A 120 18.74 -0.60 14.61
C ASN A 120 18.80 -2.14 14.42
N GLU A 121 17.99 -2.91 15.14
CA GLU A 121 18.01 -4.38 15.10
C GLU A 121 16.92 -4.96 14.17
N GLU A 122 15.76 -4.31 14.11
CA GLU A 122 14.63 -4.75 13.29
C GLU A 122 14.29 -3.70 12.24
N LYS A 123 14.05 -4.12 11.00
CA LYS A 123 13.45 -3.28 9.95
C LYS A 123 12.14 -3.89 9.50
N VAL A 124 11.05 -3.16 9.69
CA VAL A 124 9.69 -3.65 9.45
C VAL A 124 9.09 -2.96 8.23
N PRO A 125 8.78 -3.69 7.15
CA PRO A 125 8.08 -3.12 6.01
C PRO A 125 6.63 -2.83 6.34
N CYS A 126 6.15 -1.67 5.90
CA CYS A 126 4.76 -1.25 6.01
C CYS A 126 4.23 -0.82 4.62
N ILE A 127 3.06 -1.34 4.26
CA ILE A 127 2.40 -1.07 2.97
C ILE A 127 1.15 -0.22 3.20
N ILE A 128 0.97 0.81 2.39
CA ILE A 128 -0.21 1.67 2.41
C ILE A 128 -1.20 1.20 1.35
N ARG A 129 -2.45 0.97 1.77
CA ARG A 129 -3.57 0.60 0.89
C ARG A 129 -4.68 1.63 1.01
N THR A 130 -5.04 2.22 -0.12
CA THR A 130 -6.13 3.21 -0.24
C THR A 130 -7.48 2.57 -0.59
N GLY A 131 -7.52 1.23 -0.69
CA GLY A 131 -8.73 0.43 -0.87
C GLY A 131 -9.29 -0.08 0.45
N LYS A 132 -10.34 -0.91 0.37
CA LYS A 132 -10.96 -1.53 1.54
C LYS A 132 -10.06 -2.63 2.14
N SER A 133 -10.09 -2.72 3.45
CA SER A 133 -9.56 -3.81 4.25
C SER A 133 -10.38 -5.09 4.06
N PRO A 134 -9.78 -6.28 4.23
CA PRO A 134 -10.56 -7.50 4.40
C PRO A 134 -11.26 -7.46 5.75
N GLU A 135 -12.38 -8.19 5.87
CA GLU A 135 -13.10 -8.34 7.13
C GLU A 135 -12.16 -8.82 8.26
N MET A 136 -11.34 -9.83 7.95
CA MET A 136 -10.36 -10.39 8.88
C MET A 136 -8.96 -10.50 8.27
N GLY A 137 -7.96 -10.18 9.09
CA GLY A 137 -6.55 -10.33 8.76
C GLY A 137 -6.05 -9.31 7.73
N VAL A 138 -5.32 -9.81 6.73
CA VAL A 138 -4.63 -9.04 5.69
C VAL A 138 -4.85 -9.76 4.35
N TRP A 139 -4.98 -9.03 3.23
CA TRP A 139 -5.14 -9.66 1.92
C TRP A 139 -3.95 -10.57 1.58
N ALA A 140 -4.21 -11.68 0.88
CA ALA A 140 -3.15 -12.62 0.49
C ALA A 140 -2.09 -11.96 -0.41
N SER A 141 -2.51 -11.05 -1.30
CA SER A 141 -1.60 -10.24 -2.12
C SER A 141 -0.70 -9.34 -1.29
N ASP A 142 -1.24 -8.71 -0.25
CA ASP A 142 -0.48 -7.81 0.62
C ASP A 142 0.55 -8.58 1.45
N ARG A 143 0.20 -9.77 1.96
CA ARG A 143 1.17 -10.65 2.61
C ARG A 143 2.30 -11.09 1.67
N ALA A 144 1.98 -11.39 0.41
CA ALA A 144 2.99 -11.71 -0.60
C ALA A 144 3.89 -10.50 -0.92
N SER A 145 3.32 -9.29 -1.03
CA SER A 145 4.10 -8.05 -1.17
C SER A 145 5.02 -7.81 0.03
N LEU A 146 4.52 -7.97 1.26
CA LEU A 146 5.34 -7.86 2.47
C LEU A 146 6.48 -8.87 2.47
N ALA A 147 6.21 -10.11 2.07
CA ALA A 147 7.26 -11.13 1.95
C ALA A 147 8.30 -10.80 0.87
N ALA A 148 7.90 -10.15 -0.23
CA ALA A 148 8.83 -9.66 -1.24
C ALA A 148 9.71 -8.52 -0.69
N TYR A 149 9.13 -7.55 0.04
CA TYR A 149 9.89 -6.50 0.71
C TYR A 149 10.82 -7.06 1.79
N ALA A 150 10.38 -8.07 2.55
CA ALA A 150 11.24 -8.76 3.49
C ALA A 150 12.48 -9.31 2.80
N PHE A 151 12.37 -10.00 1.65
CA PHE A 151 13.56 -10.46 0.93
C PHE A 151 14.52 -9.34 0.53
N LEU A 152 13.98 -8.18 0.11
CA LEU A 152 14.80 -7.03 -0.26
C LEU A 152 15.54 -6.46 0.95
N ILE A 153 14.82 -6.24 2.06
CA ILE A 153 15.38 -5.73 3.31
C ILE A 153 16.44 -6.70 3.87
N GLU A 154 16.14 -8.00 3.88
CA GLU A 154 17.06 -9.03 4.37
C GLU A 154 18.37 -9.06 3.57
N GLU A 155 18.31 -8.90 2.24
CA GLU A 155 19.52 -8.81 1.39
C GLU A 155 20.27 -7.48 1.57
N SER A 156 19.56 -6.37 1.67
CA SER A 156 20.16 -5.04 1.79
C SER A 156 20.84 -4.80 3.16
N TYR A 157 20.30 -5.39 4.23
CA TYR A 157 20.71 -5.08 5.59
C TYR A 157 21.25 -6.29 6.38
N ASN A 158 21.23 -7.50 5.80
CA ASN A 158 21.69 -8.73 6.45
C ASN A 158 21.00 -8.99 7.82
N ILE A 159 19.69 -8.73 7.88
CA ILE A 159 18.84 -9.00 9.04
C ILE A 159 17.79 -10.06 8.70
N THR A 160 16.99 -10.47 9.69
CA THR A 160 15.78 -11.28 9.46
C THR A 160 14.53 -10.44 9.64
N VAL A 161 13.61 -10.48 8.68
CA VAL A 161 12.34 -9.75 8.75
C VAL A 161 11.20 -10.72 9.06
N SER A 162 10.70 -10.69 10.28
CA SER A 162 9.71 -11.66 10.77
C SER A 162 8.26 -11.21 10.60
N ARG A 163 8.01 -9.91 10.50
CA ARG A 163 6.69 -9.30 10.46
C ARG A 163 6.64 -8.10 9.51
N GLY A 164 5.42 -7.63 9.24
CA GLY A 164 5.16 -6.42 8.47
C GLY A 164 3.81 -5.82 8.85
N PHE A 165 3.58 -4.62 8.35
CA PHE A 165 2.37 -3.84 8.61
C PHE A 165 1.62 -3.52 7.31
N VAL A 166 0.30 -3.39 7.42
CA VAL A 166 -0.54 -2.88 6.34
C VAL A 166 -1.50 -1.84 6.90
N GLU A 167 -1.50 -0.67 6.28
CA GLU A 167 -2.42 0.42 6.60
C GLU A 167 -3.50 0.51 5.53
N TYR A 168 -4.71 0.06 5.87
CA TYR A 168 -5.90 0.25 5.05
C TYR A 168 -6.55 1.59 5.42
N ILE A 169 -5.98 2.66 4.87
CA ILE A 169 -6.26 4.04 5.28
C ILE A 169 -7.74 4.36 5.17
N ARG A 170 -8.37 3.96 4.06
CA ARG A 170 -9.80 4.22 3.78
C ARG A 170 -10.73 3.76 4.89
N ASP A 171 -10.39 2.65 5.53
CA ASP A 171 -11.20 2.06 6.60
C ASP A 171 -10.64 2.40 7.99
N ALA A 172 -9.58 3.22 8.06
CA ALA A 172 -8.80 3.48 9.27
C ALA A 172 -8.39 2.18 9.99
N SER A 173 -7.99 1.16 9.21
CA SER A 173 -7.63 -0.16 9.73
C SER A 173 -6.13 -0.40 9.59
N PHE A 174 -5.47 -0.64 10.73
CA PHE A 174 -4.04 -0.83 10.83
C PHE A 174 -3.77 -2.28 11.27
N ARG A 175 -3.09 -3.06 10.43
CA ARG A 175 -2.96 -4.51 10.62
C ARG A 175 -1.50 -4.93 10.68
N ALA A 176 -1.13 -5.62 11.75
CA ALA A 176 0.14 -6.33 11.84
C ALA A 176 0.00 -7.77 11.35
N THR A 177 1.04 -8.30 10.73
CA THR A 177 1.07 -9.69 10.28
C THR A 177 2.47 -10.28 10.34
N VAL A 178 2.53 -11.55 10.73
CA VAL A 178 3.77 -12.34 10.68
C VAL A 178 3.99 -12.80 9.24
N ILE A 179 5.21 -12.63 8.73
CA ILE A 179 5.59 -13.04 7.39
C ILE A 179 5.95 -14.53 7.43
N ARG A 180 5.01 -15.39 7.06
CA ARG A 180 5.17 -16.83 7.16
C ARG A 180 5.92 -17.40 5.95
N ARG A 181 6.46 -18.61 6.09
CA ARG A 181 7.09 -19.36 4.99
C ARG A 181 6.19 -19.49 3.76
N LYS A 182 4.87 -19.65 3.97
CA LYS A 182 3.89 -19.71 2.87
C LYS A 182 3.84 -18.40 2.06
N ASP A 183 3.91 -17.24 2.72
CA ASP A 183 3.82 -15.94 2.06
C ASP A 183 5.09 -15.69 1.23
N ARG A 184 6.26 -16.09 1.78
CA ARG A 184 7.55 -16.12 1.08
C ARG A 184 7.54 -17.02 -0.15
N ALA A 185 6.97 -18.23 -0.04
CA ALA A 185 6.83 -19.14 -1.16
C ALA A 185 5.92 -18.55 -2.27
N VAL A 186 4.83 -17.88 -1.89
CA VAL A 186 3.94 -17.20 -2.84
C VAL A 186 4.67 -16.07 -3.58
N ALA A 187 5.45 -15.25 -2.87
CA ALA A 187 6.26 -14.19 -3.48
C ALA A 187 7.28 -14.74 -4.49
N LEU A 188 8.02 -15.79 -4.12
CA LEU A 188 8.97 -16.45 -5.02
C LEU A 188 8.28 -17.10 -6.22
N HIS A 189 7.10 -17.70 -6.02
CA HIS A 189 6.31 -18.26 -7.12
C HIS A 189 5.84 -17.18 -8.10
N ALA A 190 5.37 -16.04 -7.59
CA ALA A 190 5.01 -14.88 -8.41
C ALA A 190 6.22 -14.40 -9.23
N LEU A 191 7.39 -14.27 -8.61
CA LEU A 191 8.63 -13.90 -9.30
C LEU A 191 9.00 -14.89 -10.41
N LYS A 192 8.90 -16.20 -10.15
CA LYS A 192 9.12 -17.24 -11.18
C LYS A 192 8.16 -17.10 -12.36
N ARG A 193 6.87 -16.84 -12.09
CA ARG A 193 5.87 -16.60 -13.14
C ARG A 193 6.20 -15.37 -13.97
N VAL A 194 6.57 -14.26 -13.34
CA VAL A 194 7.00 -13.04 -14.05
C VAL A 194 8.20 -13.29 -14.95
N ARG A 195 9.19 -14.06 -14.49
CA ARG A 195 10.35 -14.44 -15.32
C ARG A 195 9.95 -15.29 -16.53
N ALA A 196 9.06 -16.26 -16.34
CA ALA A 196 8.53 -17.06 -17.45
C ALA A 196 7.79 -16.21 -18.48
N ILE A 197 7.01 -15.21 -18.02
CA ILE A 197 6.34 -14.25 -18.91
C ILE A 197 7.37 -13.45 -19.71
N LYS A 198 8.41 -12.93 -19.05
CA LYS A 198 9.50 -12.21 -19.71
C LYS A 198 10.28 -13.08 -20.70
N SER A 199 10.31 -14.40 -20.52
CA SER A 199 10.91 -15.34 -21.47
C SER A 199 9.94 -15.80 -22.57
N GLY A 200 8.81 -15.10 -22.76
CA GLY A 200 7.85 -15.36 -23.84
C GLY A 200 6.69 -16.30 -23.49
N LYS A 201 6.59 -16.82 -22.24
CA LYS A 201 5.47 -17.67 -21.84
C LYS A 201 4.24 -16.83 -21.50
N PHE A 202 3.20 -16.88 -22.33
CA PHE A 202 1.94 -16.21 -22.04
C PHE A 202 1.27 -16.81 -20.77
N PRO A 203 0.77 -16.00 -19.82
CA PRO A 203 0.15 -16.52 -18.60
C PRO A 203 -1.23 -17.14 -18.87
N GLU A 204 -1.56 -18.20 -18.14
CA GLU A 204 -2.92 -18.76 -18.13
C GLU A 204 -3.92 -17.79 -17.47
N LYS A 205 -5.19 -17.86 -17.89
CA LYS A 205 -6.29 -17.08 -17.32
C LYS A 205 -6.61 -17.62 -15.93
N GLY A 206 -6.57 -16.75 -14.92
CA GLY A 206 -7.02 -17.11 -13.57
C GLY A 206 -8.53 -17.17 -13.45
N ASP A 207 -9.04 -17.94 -12.49
CA ASP A 207 -10.47 -18.22 -12.28
C ASP A 207 -11.32 -16.95 -12.10
N HIS A 208 -10.76 -15.91 -11.49
CA HIS A 208 -11.41 -14.62 -11.24
C HIS A 208 -10.63 -13.46 -11.86
N ALA A 209 -10.04 -13.67 -13.04
CA ALA A 209 -9.34 -12.61 -13.76
C ALA A 209 -10.29 -11.42 -13.99
N PRO A 210 -9.93 -10.19 -13.57
CA PRO A 210 -10.78 -9.01 -13.70
C PRO A 210 -10.74 -8.46 -15.15
N CYS A 211 -11.13 -9.27 -16.13
CA CYS A 211 -11.03 -8.98 -17.55
C CYS A 211 -11.74 -7.67 -17.93
N HIS A 212 -12.86 -7.36 -17.26
CA HIS A 212 -13.63 -6.12 -17.47
C HIS A 212 -12.89 -4.83 -17.07
N LEU A 213 -11.81 -4.94 -16.29
CA LEU A 213 -10.96 -3.81 -15.88
C LEU A 213 -9.59 -3.83 -16.59
N CYS A 214 -9.32 -4.84 -17.42
CA CYS A 214 -8.00 -5.04 -18.01
C CYS A 214 -7.82 -4.15 -19.24
N ILE A 215 -6.84 -3.24 -19.20
CA ILE A 215 -6.47 -2.39 -20.34
C ILE A 215 -5.88 -3.16 -21.53
N PHE A 216 -5.53 -4.44 -21.32
CA PHE A 216 -4.98 -5.32 -22.36
C PHE A 216 -6.03 -6.33 -22.87
N SER A 217 -7.32 -6.11 -22.61
CA SER A 217 -8.39 -7.03 -23.02
C SER A 217 -8.40 -7.31 -24.52
N GLU A 218 -8.18 -6.28 -25.34
CA GLU A 218 -8.12 -6.38 -26.81
C GLU A 218 -6.90 -7.16 -27.32
N HIS A 219 -5.83 -7.23 -26.52
CA HIS A 219 -4.61 -7.98 -26.86
C HIS A 219 -4.55 -9.36 -26.17
N CYS A 220 -5.59 -9.74 -25.42
CA CYS A 220 -5.62 -10.97 -24.65
C CYS A 220 -6.15 -12.13 -25.49
N ASN A 221 -5.27 -13.06 -25.85
CA ASN A 221 -5.63 -14.26 -26.61
C ASN A 221 -5.87 -15.50 -25.72
N VAL A 222 -6.00 -15.33 -24.40
CA VAL A 222 -6.20 -16.47 -23.50
C VAL A 222 -7.66 -16.90 -23.51
N LYS A 223 -7.91 -17.99 -24.23
CA LYS A 223 -9.18 -18.71 -24.14
C LYS A 223 -9.23 -19.40 -22.77
N GLY A 224 -10.37 -19.30 -22.08
CA GLY A 224 -10.56 -20.02 -20.82
C GLY A 224 -10.57 -21.52 -21.10
N GLU A 225 -9.44 -22.18 -20.91
CA GLU A 225 -9.37 -23.63 -21.03
C GLU A 225 -9.85 -24.25 -19.72
N THR A 226 -11.02 -24.88 -19.76
CA THR A 226 -11.51 -25.70 -18.65
C THR A 226 -10.76 -27.04 -18.61
N LEU A 227 -10.76 -27.71 -17.46
CA LEU A 227 -10.20 -29.06 -17.31
C LEU A 227 -10.78 -30.04 -18.34
N LEU A 228 -12.08 -29.90 -18.65
CA LEU A 228 -12.78 -30.64 -19.70
C LEU A 228 -12.19 -30.38 -21.11
N SER A 229 -11.88 -29.12 -21.42
CA SER A 229 -11.27 -28.77 -22.72
C SER A 229 -9.86 -29.31 -22.91
N LYS A 230 -9.12 -29.58 -21.81
CA LYS A 230 -7.81 -30.24 -21.83
C LYS A 230 -7.93 -31.76 -22.00
N LEU A 231 -8.96 -32.37 -21.41
CA LEU A 231 -9.22 -33.82 -21.52
C LEU A 231 -9.76 -34.24 -22.89
N LEU A 232 -10.58 -33.42 -23.54
CA LEU A 232 -11.18 -33.71 -24.86
C LEU A 232 -10.20 -33.56 -26.05
N ARG A 233 -8.92 -33.29 -25.78
CA ARG A 233 -7.84 -33.17 -26.79
C ARG A 233 -6.85 -34.34 -26.78
N LEU A 234 -7.07 -35.33 -25.91
CA LEU A 234 -6.39 -36.63 -25.91
C LEU A 234 -7.25 -37.65 -26.66
#